data_AF-A0A954TSI3-F1
#
_entry.id   AF-A0A954TSI3-F1
#
_cell.length_a   1.000
_cell.length_b   1.000
_cell.length_c   1.000
_cell.angle_alpha   90.00
_cell.angle_beta   90.00
_cell.angle_gamma   90.00
#
_symmetry.space_group_name_H-M   'P 1'
#
loop_
_entity.id
_entity.type
_entity.pdbx_description
1 polymer ?
#
loop_
_entity_poly.entity_id
_entity_poly.type
_entity_poly.pdbx_seq_one_letter_code
_entity_poly.pdbx_strand_id
1 'polypeptide(L)'
;MRFLTTTLLLLLTIAVTMAVAQEPTPPPTEIETWVNELSAESFRKRDAATKNLINSGIAAIAPLMEGIAEHGLEVTTRGIYVLQQLAVAGDIATETAARESLEKLAAARVTAAARHARDALDKLDTLRQQHALDELQRLGAHIDRNHQELSSAMGPLFTVEINDNWRGEAADLRWLQFLHDVQQVSFVGAKVEDDWVAHIADMPNIQLVKIKRAKITDAGLAPLKTLPRLEFVRLLYLEIGDGAVVHLAPCQRATRMDLFGTKMTGDGEAKLREALAARIDRRRGAFLGIQPTQIDNAAWEVGHVTEGSAAEKAGLRPGDVFVTYDTKKVGDFLSLTAMIAEHDAGHIVDVTLLRDGEIIERRIQLGEWD
;
A
#
# COMPACT_ATOMS: atom_id res chain seq x y z
N MET A 1 9.26 -78.78 -7.55
CA MET A 1 10.23 -78.63 -8.67
C MET A 1 9.98 -77.29 -9.33
N ARG A 2 11.04 -76.46 -9.41
CA ARG A 2 11.22 -75.21 -10.18
C ARG A 2 10.54 -73.90 -9.74
N PHE A 3 11.42 -73.10 -9.11
CA PHE A 3 11.58 -71.64 -8.99
C PHE A 3 11.14 -70.74 -10.16
N LEU A 4 10.84 -69.47 -9.83
CA LEU A 4 11.45 -68.19 -10.27
C LEU A 4 10.38 -67.07 -10.21
N THR A 5 10.34 -66.23 -9.16
CA THR A 5 10.96 -64.88 -9.04
C THR A 5 10.59 -63.90 -10.16
N THR A 6 9.85 -62.83 -9.84
CA THR A 6 9.86 -61.55 -10.58
C THR A 6 9.46 -60.41 -9.63
N THR A 7 10.42 -59.75 -8.99
CA THR A 7 11.07 -58.46 -9.37
C THR A 7 10.26 -57.23 -8.95
N LEU A 8 10.67 -56.68 -7.81
CA LEU A 8 10.31 -55.36 -7.28
C LEU A 8 10.98 -54.29 -8.15
N LEU A 9 10.19 -53.47 -8.84
CA LEU A 9 10.68 -52.37 -9.68
C LEU A 9 10.87 -51.11 -8.82
N LEU A 10 12.10 -50.89 -8.34
CA LEU A 10 12.54 -49.65 -7.71
C LEU A 10 12.81 -48.62 -8.83
N LEU A 11 11.85 -47.74 -9.12
CA LEU A 11 12.04 -46.62 -10.04
C LEU A 11 12.85 -45.53 -9.33
N LEU A 12 14.15 -45.56 -9.61
CA LEU A 12 15.12 -44.52 -9.26
C LEU A 12 14.82 -43.28 -10.13
N THR A 13 14.10 -42.29 -9.60
CA THR A 13 14.00 -40.96 -10.24
C THR A 13 15.30 -40.21 -10.04
N ILE A 14 16.10 -40.14 -11.11
CA ILE A 14 17.32 -39.34 -11.19
C ILE A 14 16.90 -37.86 -11.15
N ALA A 15 17.14 -37.21 -10.02
CA ALA A 15 17.12 -35.76 -9.92
C ALA A 15 18.34 -35.23 -10.68
N VAL A 16 18.11 -34.67 -11.87
CA VAL A 16 19.12 -33.88 -12.59
C VAL A 16 19.15 -32.51 -11.93
N THR A 17 19.99 -32.37 -10.92
CA THR A 17 20.35 -31.06 -10.35
C THR A 17 21.30 -30.39 -11.35
N MET A 18 20.82 -29.39 -12.10
CA MET A 18 21.71 -28.47 -12.82
C MET A 18 22.40 -27.60 -11.78
N ALA A 19 23.54 -28.05 -11.27
CA ALA A 19 24.49 -27.18 -10.61
C ALA A 19 25.04 -26.22 -11.67
N VAL A 20 24.61 -24.97 -11.65
CA VAL A 20 25.36 -23.89 -12.29
C VAL A 20 26.69 -23.84 -11.55
N ALA A 21 27.76 -24.32 -12.20
CA ALA A 21 29.09 -24.24 -11.63
C ALA A 21 29.42 -22.75 -11.47
N GLN A 22 29.43 -22.25 -10.24
CA GLN A 22 30.03 -20.95 -9.93
C GLN A 22 31.49 -21.02 -10.39
N GLU A 23 31.87 -20.14 -11.32
CA GLU A 23 33.28 -19.98 -11.67
C GLU A 23 34.08 -19.70 -10.39
N PRO A 24 35.30 -20.25 -10.25
CA PRO A 24 36.10 -20.06 -9.05
C PRO A 24 36.31 -18.57 -8.79
N THR A 25 36.07 -18.14 -7.56
CA THR A 25 36.26 -16.73 -7.15
C THR A 25 37.70 -16.30 -7.50
N PRO A 26 37.89 -15.22 -8.28
CA PRO A 26 39.21 -14.77 -8.66
C PRO A 26 40.02 -14.33 -7.42
N PRO A 27 41.35 -14.50 -7.44
CA PRO A 27 42.20 -14.11 -6.32
C PRO A 27 42.13 -12.59 -6.07
N PRO A 28 42.26 -12.12 -4.81
CA PRO A 28 42.11 -10.70 -4.45
C PRO A 28 43.01 -9.75 -5.28
N THR A 29 44.23 -10.17 -5.58
CA THR A 29 45.19 -9.40 -6.38
C THR A 29 44.72 -9.14 -7.82
N GLU A 30 43.91 -10.05 -8.37
CA GLU A 30 43.34 -9.89 -9.71
C GLU A 30 42.17 -8.90 -9.70
N ILE A 31 41.36 -8.92 -8.64
CA ILE A 31 40.27 -7.96 -8.43
C ILE A 31 40.83 -6.54 -8.26
N GLU A 32 41.88 -6.35 -7.45
CA GLU A 32 42.58 -5.06 -7.30
C GLU A 32 43.13 -4.55 -8.64
N THR A 33 43.62 -5.45 -9.49
CA THR A 33 44.09 -5.10 -10.83
C THR A 33 42.94 -4.54 -11.68
N TRP A 34 41.77 -5.19 -11.67
CA TRP A 34 40.61 -4.69 -12.41
C TRP A 34 40.10 -3.36 -11.87
N VAL A 35 40.13 -3.13 -10.54
CA VAL A 35 39.78 -1.83 -9.95
C VAL A 35 40.68 -0.72 -10.51
N ASN A 36 41.99 -0.95 -10.58
CA ASN A 36 42.94 -0.02 -11.19
C ASN A 36 42.65 0.21 -12.68
N GLU A 37 42.34 -0.88 -13.42
CA GLU A 37 42.02 -0.84 -14.84
C GLU A 37 40.69 -0.14 -15.18
N LEU A 38 39.84 0.18 -14.18
CA LEU A 38 38.69 1.06 -14.39
C LEU A 38 39.09 2.45 -14.90
N SER A 39 40.33 2.89 -14.65
CA SER A 39 40.86 4.15 -15.17
C SER A 39 41.81 4.00 -16.37
N ALA A 40 41.96 2.79 -16.91
CA ALA A 40 42.87 2.53 -18.02
C ALA A 40 42.52 3.39 -19.24
N GLU A 41 43.51 3.89 -19.99
CA GLU A 41 43.25 4.71 -21.19
C GLU A 41 42.46 3.94 -22.27
N SER A 42 42.70 2.62 -22.37
CA SER A 42 42.02 1.73 -23.31
C SER A 42 40.59 1.45 -22.88
N PHE A 43 39.62 1.83 -23.73
CA PHE A 43 38.21 1.50 -23.54
C PHE A 43 37.97 0.01 -23.34
N ARG A 44 38.64 -0.85 -24.12
CA ARG A 44 38.50 -2.31 -24.02
C ARG A 44 38.93 -2.85 -22.65
N LYS A 45 39.99 -2.27 -22.07
CA LYS A 45 40.44 -2.65 -20.72
C LYS A 45 39.43 -2.23 -19.66
N ARG A 46 38.93 -0.98 -19.73
CA ARG A 46 37.90 -0.50 -18.79
C ARG A 46 36.63 -1.35 -18.86
N ASP A 47 36.18 -1.70 -20.07
CA ASP A 47 35.00 -2.55 -20.29
C ASP A 47 35.20 -3.97 -19.76
N ALA A 48 36.36 -4.60 -20.03
CA ALA A 48 36.69 -5.91 -19.51
C ALA A 48 36.77 -5.92 -17.97
N ALA A 49 37.47 -4.95 -17.38
CA ALA A 49 37.57 -4.80 -15.94
C ALA A 49 36.18 -4.61 -15.29
N THR A 50 35.33 -3.78 -15.88
CA THR A 50 33.95 -3.55 -15.40
C THR A 50 33.15 -4.87 -15.37
N LYS A 51 33.19 -5.65 -16.45
CA LYS A 51 32.50 -6.95 -16.54
C LYS A 51 33.04 -7.96 -15.54
N ASN A 52 34.37 -8.05 -15.42
CA ASN A 52 35.02 -8.98 -14.51
C ASN A 52 34.66 -8.66 -13.05
N LEU A 53 34.62 -7.38 -12.68
CA LEU A 53 34.22 -6.95 -11.34
C LEU A 53 32.75 -7.27 -11.04
N ILE A 54 31.85 -7.09 -12.02
CA ILE A 54 30.43 -7.50 -11.87
C ILE A 54 30.33 -9.02 -11.68
N ASN A 55 31.03 -9.80 -12.49
CA ASN A 55 31.01 -11.27 -12.42
C ASN A 55 31.65 -11.81 -11.13
N SER A 56 32.52 -11.02 -10.48
CA SER A 56 33.14 -11.39 -9.21
C SER A 56 32.20 -11.29 -8.01
N GLY A 57 31.01 -10.69 -8.19
CA GLY A 57 29.98 -10.62 -7.15
C GLY A 57 30.46 -9.88 -5.90
N ILE A 58 30.09 -10.42 -4.73
CA ILE A 58 30.45 -9.86 -3.41
C ILE A 58 31.96 -9.63 -3.22
N ALA A 59 32.83 -10.41 -3.86
CA ALA A 59 34.28 -10.31 -3.73
C ALA A 59 34.84 -8.98 -4.29
N ALA A 60 34.13 -8.35 -5.23
CA ALA A 60 34.55 -7.06 -5.79
C ALA A 60 34.26 -5.87 -4.88
N ILE A 61 33.34 -6.00 -3.90
CA ILE A 61 32.80 -4.85 -3.16
C ILE A 61 33.86 -4.15 -2.31
N ALA A 62 34.63 -4.90 -1.53
CA ALA A 62 35.65 -4.30 -0.66
C ALA A 62 36.77 -3.61 -1.46
N PRO A 63 37.39 -4.26 -2.48
CA PRO A 63 38.37 -3.60 -3.35
C PRO A 63 37.81 -2.39 -4.11
N LEU A 64 36.54 -2.43 -4.52
CA LEU A 64 35.86 -1.28 -5.13
C LEU A 64 35.75 -0.10 -4.16
N MET A 65 35.40 -0.35 -2.91
CA MET A 65 35.27 0.70 -1.89
C MET A 65 36.60 1.38 -1.59
N GLU A 66 37.69 0.60 -1.48
CA GLU A 66 39.06 1.12 -1.36
C GLU A 66 39.46 1.91 -2.61
N GLY A 67 39.19 1.34 -3.79
CA GLY A 67 39.44 1.98 -5.09
C GLY A 67 38.72 3.33 -5.25
N ILE A 68 37.48 3.42 -4.80
CA ILE A 68 36.68 4.65 -4.86
C ILE A 68 37.24 5.73 -3.92
N ALA A 69 37.80 5.32 -2.77
CA ALA A 69 38.38 6.23 -1.79
C ALA A 69 39.74 6.79 -2.21
N GLU A 70 40.55 5.99 -2.91
CA GLU A 70 41.95 6.31 -3.21
C GLU A 70 42.18 6.90 -4.61
N HIS A 71 41.31 6.62 -5.57
CA HIS A 71 41.54 6.96 -6.98
C HIS A 71 40.73 8.17 -7.49
N GLY A 72 40.98 8.54 -8.75
CA GLY A 72 40.35 9.66 -9.43
C GLY A 72 38.91 9.39 -9.93
N LEU A 73 38.29 10.44 -10.49
CA LEU A 73 36.87 10.49 -10.86
C LEU A 73 36.37 9.34 -11.76
N GLU A 74 37.22 8.81 -12.65
CA GLU A 74 36.84 7.69 -13.55
C GLU A 74 36.62 6.39 -12.76
N VAL A 75 37.52 6.07 -11.81
CA VAL A 75 37.38 4.90 -10.92
C VAL A 75 36.16 5.08 -10.04
N THR A 76 35.95 6.28 -9.48
CA THR A 76 34.75 6.59 -8.71
C THR A 76 33.47 6.33 -9.51
N THR A 77 33.40 6.84 -10.75
CA THR A 77 32.19 6.74 -11.58
C THR A 77 31.90 5.31 -11.99
N ARG A 78 32.91 4.58 -12.47
CA ARG A 78 32.74 3.18 -12.90
C ARG A 78 32.59 2.23 -11.72
N GLY A 79 33.29 2.48 -10.62
CA GLY A 79 33.18 1.69 -9.41
C GLY A 79 31.77 1.76 -8.81
N ILE A 80 31.18 2.96 -8.76
CA ILE A 80 29.78 3.14 -8.34
C ILE A 80 28.82 2.46 -9.33
N TYR A 81 29.07 2.52 -10.63
CA TYR A 81 28.28 1.77 -11.61
C TYR A 81 28.35 0.25 -11.37
N VAL A 82 29.53 -0.31 -11.09
CA VAL A 82 29.66 -1.73 -10.75
C VAL A 82 28.90 -2.07 -9.47
N LEU A 83 29.03 -1.27 -8.40
CA LEU A 83 28.24 -1.46 -7.17
C LEU A 83 26.73 -1.40 -7.46
N GLN A 84 26.28 -0.51 -8.34
CA GLN A 84 24.89 -0.45 -8.77
C GLN A 84 24.44 -1.74 -9.49
N GLN A 85 25.27 -2.32 -10.36
CA GLN A 85 24.94 -3.59 -11.04
C GLN A 85 24.93 -4.77 -10.05
N LEU A 86 25.86 -4.78 -9.09
CA LEU A 86 25.90 -5.78 -8.02
C LEU A 86 24.67 -5.70 -7.11
N ALA A 87 24.12 -4.49 -6.92
CA ALA A 87 22.90 -4.26 -6.14
C ALA A 87 21.60 -4.82 -6.79
N VAL A 88 21.68 -5.38 -8.01
CA VAL A 88 20.56 -6.05 -8.71
C VAL A 88 20.97 -7.40 -9.33
N ALA A 89 22.05 -8.01 -8.82
CA ALA A 89 22.66 -9.21 -9.43
C ALA A 89 21.90 -10.52 -9.15
N GLY A 90 20.86 -10.51 -8.32
CA GLY A 90 20.00 -11.67 -8.00
C GLY A 90 20.42 -12.48 -6.77
N ASP A 91 21.63 -12.25 -6.22
CA ASP A 91 22.08 -12.83 -4.95
C ASP A 91 21.87 -11.83 -3.80
N ILE A 92 21.08 -12.20 -2.80
CA ILE A 92 20.69 -11.35 -1.66
C ILE A 92 21.91 -10.81 -0.92
N ALA A 93 22.97 -11.61 -0.74
CA ALA A 93 24.15 -11.19 0.02
C ALA A 93 24.94 -10.10 -0.72
N THR A 94 25.16 -10.31 -2.02
CA THR A 94 25.80 -9.33 -2.91
C THR A 94 24.97 -8.07 -3.02
N GLU A 95 23.66 -8.19 -3.24
CA GLU A 95 22.76 -7.05 -3.38
C GLU A 95 22.76 -6.17 -2.12
N THR A 96 22.65 -6.81 -0.95
CA THR A 96 22.66 -6.14 0.36
C THR A 96 24.00 -5.43 0.59
N ALA A 97 25.11 -6.14 0.43
CA ALA A 97 26.44 -5.57 0.65
C ALA A 97 26.78 -4.42 -0.31
N ALA A 98 26.35 -4.52 -1.58
CA ALA A 98 26.58 -3.50 -2.58
C ALA A 98 25.77 -2.24 -2.27
N ARG A 99 24.50 -2.41 -1.86
CA ARG A 99 23.65 -1.31 -1.43
C ARG A 99 24.20 -0.62 -0.18
N GLU A 100 24.55 -1.36 0.87
CA GLU A 100 25.15 -0.78 2.09
C GLU A 100 26.44 0.02 1.78
N SER A 101 27.21 -0.44 0.79
CA SER A 101 28.41 0.26 0.33
C SER A 101 28.07 1.58 -0.36
N LEU A 102 27.05 1.60 -1.22
CA LEU A 102 26.52 2.83 -1.81
C LEU A 102 25.97 3.79 -0.75
N GLU A 103 25.26 3.30 0.27
CA GLU A 103 24.75 4.10 1.39
C GLU A 103 25.90 4.73 2.21
N LYS A 104 26.97 3.96 2.49
CA LYS A 104 28.19 4.47 3.13
C LYS A 104 28.84 5.59 2.32
N LEU A 105 28.95 5.43 1.00
CA LEU A 105 29.49 6.46 0.11
C LEU A 105 28.60 7.71 0.07
N ALA A 106 27.28 7.53 0.01
CA ALA A 106 26.29 8.61 -0.04
C ALA A 106 26.26 9.47 1.23
N ALA A 107 26.55 8.86 2.39
CA ALA A 107 26.59 9.51 3.70
C ALA A 107 27.84 10.40 3.91
N ALA A 108 28.87 10.27 3.07
CA ALA A 108 30.06 11.09 3.16
C ALA A 108 29.78 12.58 2.85
N ARG A 109 30.68 13.47 3.31
CA ARG A 109 30.67 14.90 2.97
C ARG A 109 30.57 15.08 1.44
N VAL A 110 29.99 16.19 0.98
CA VAL A 110 29.73 16.49 -0.44
C VAL A 110 30.97 16.29 -1.34
N THR A 111 31.13 15.07 -1.85
CA THR A 111 32.14 14.65 -2.83
C THR A 111 31.43 14.21 -4.12
N ALA A 112 32.19 14.06 -5.21
CA ALA A 112 31.67 13.47 -6.45
C ALA A 112 31.18 12.04 -6.21
N ALA A 113 31.92 11.25 -5.41
CA ALA A 113 31.53 9.90 -5.01
C ALA A 113 30.19 9.89 -4.25
N ALA A 114 30.01 10.77 -3.26
CA ALA A 114 28.77 10.85 -2.51
C ALA A 114 27.57 11.24 -3.38
N ARG A 115 27.75 12.14 -4.35
CA ARG A 115 26.69 12.50 -5.30
C ARG A 115 26.34 11.33 -6.22
N HIS A 116 27.33 10.72 -6.85
CA HIS A 116 27.11 9.57 -7.74
C HIS A 116 26.48 8.39 -7.00
N ALA A 117 26.85 8.16 -5.74
CA ALA A 117 26.26 7.11 -4.92
C ALA A 117 24.78 7.39 -4.61
N ARG A 118 24.39 8.64 -4.32
CA ARG A 118 22.98 9.04 -4.17
C ARG A 118 22.21 8.83 -5.48
N ASP A 119 22.74 9.30 -6.61
CA ASP A 119 22.11 9.11 -7.92
C ASP A 119 21.94 7.62 -8.28
N ALA A 120 22.88 6.77 -7.84
CA ALA A 120 22.79 5.32 -8.01
C ALA A 120 21.72 4.70 -7.11
N LEU A 121 21.65 5.11 -5.83
CA LEU A 121 20.61 4.67 -4.88
C LEU A 121 19.22 5.06 -5.37
N ASP A 122 19.02 6.29 -5.85
CA ASP A 122 17.73 6.76 -6.38
C ASP A 122 17.24 5.87 -7.56
N LYS A 123 18.16 5.48 -8.44
CA LYS A 123 17.87 4.55 -9.54
C LYS A 123 17.52 3.15 -9.04
N LEU A 124 18.26 2.64 -8.05
CA LEU A 124 18.00 1.34 -7.45
C LEU A 124 16.64 1.31 -6.75
N ASP A 125 16.29 2.37 -6.04
CA ASP A 125 15.00 2.51 -5.37
C ASP A 125 13.86 2.51 -6.39
N THR A 126 14.04 3.21 -7.51
CA THR A 126 13.08 3.20 -8.62
C THR A 126 12.86 1.79 -9.18
N LEU A 127 13.95 1.05 -9.45
CA LEU A 127 13.87 -0.32 -9.98
C LEU A 127 13.24 -1.28 -8.97
N ARG A 128 13.62 -1.16 -7.70
CA ARG A 128 13.11 -2.01 -6.62
C ARG A 128 11.63 -1.76 -6.37
N GLN A 129 11.21 -0.49 -6.38
CA GLN A 129 9.80 -0.14 -6.30
C GLN A 129 9.01 -0.74 -7.46
N GLN A 130 9.52 -0.64 -8.71
CA GLN A 130 8.83 -1.22 -9.85
C GLN A 130 8.68 -2.75 -9.71
N HIS A 131 9.74 -3.45 -9.30
CA HIS A 131 9.68 -4.88 -9.04
C HIS A 131 8.70 -5.22 -7.90
N ALA A 132 8.68 -4.43 -6.83
CA ALA A 132 7.73 -4.60 -5.72
C ALA A 132 6.28 -4.42 -6.20
N LEU A 133 5.99 -3.41 -7.02
CA LEU A 133 4.66 -3.21 -7.62
C LEU A 133 4.28 -4.38 -8.53
N ASP A 134 5.20 -4.86 -9.38
CA ASP A 134 4.95 -5.99 -10.27
C ASP A 134 4.62 -7.26 -9.48
N GLU A 135 5.34 -7.52 -8.38
CA GLU A 135 5.08 -8.67 -7.52
C GLU A 135 3.76 -8.56 -6.75
N LEU A 136 3.47 -7.40 -6.17
CA LEU A 136 2.18 -7.14 -5.52
C LEU A 136 1.04 -7.34 -6.51
N GLN A 137 1.15 -6.82 -7.73
CA GLN A 137 0.14 -7.00 -8.78
C GLN A 137 -0.01 -8.46 -9.21
N ARG A 138 1.11 -9.19 -9.37
CA ARG A 138 1.09 -10.63 -9.69
C ARG A 138 0.35 -11.44 -8.62
N LEU A 139 0.50 -11.05 -7.36
CA LEU A 139 -0.18 -11.64 -6.20
C LEU A 139 -1.62 -11.15 -6.00
N GLY A 140 -2.09 -10.21 -6.82
CA GLY A 140 -3.49 -9.79 -6.87
C GLY A 140 -3.78 -8.43 -6.23
N ALA A 141 -2.77 -7.64 -5.89
CA ALA A 141 -2.96 -6.24 -5.51
C ALA A 141 -3.50 -5.42 -6.69
N HIS A 142 -4.40 -4.49 -6.40
CA HIS A 142 -4.84 -3.49 -7.36
C HIS A 142 -3.99 -2.22 -7.21
N ILE A 143 -3.54 -1.68 -8.34
CA ILE A 143 -2.61 -0.56 -8.40
C ILE A 143 -3.23 0.54 -9.26
N ASP A 144 -3.45 1.72 -8.68
CA ASP A 144 -3.99 2.88 -9.38
C ASP A 144 -3.12 4.11 -9.12
N ARG A 145 -2.53 4.66 -10.18
CA ARG A 145 -1.64 5.83 -10.10
C ARG A 145 -2.39 7.17 -10.05
N ASN A 146 -3.67 7.18 -10.40
CA ASN A 146 -4.46 8.41 -10.54
C ASN A 146 -5.77 8.31 -9.78
N HIS A 147 -5.77 7.60 -8.65
CA HIS A 147 -6.97 7.42 -7.85
C HIS A 147 -7.47 8.78 -7.34
N GLN A 148 -8.72 9.10 -7.64
CA GLN A 148 -9.38 10.29 -7.13
C GLN A 148 -10.33 9.89 -6.01
N GLU A 149 -9.94 10.22 -4.78
CA GLU A 149 -10.87 10.15 -3.66
C GLU A 149 -11.94 11.24 -3.83
N LEU A 150 -13.19 10.81 -4.05
CA LEU A 150 -14.40 11.61 -4.34
C LEU A 150 -14.66 12.81 -3.39
N SER A 151 -13.97 12.88 -2.25
CA SER A 151 -14.17 13.92 -1.24
C SER A 151 -12.89 14.61 -0.74
N SER A 152 -11.73 14.30 -1.33
CA SER A 152 -10.45 14.79 -0.81
C SER A 152 -10.03 16.11 -1.46
N ALA A 153 -9.57 17.05 -0.63
CA ALA A 153 -8.86 18.24 -1.10
C ALA A 153 -7.46 17.90 -1.65
N MET A 154 -7.05 16.64 -1.57
CA MET A 154 -5.81 16.15 -2.14
C MET A 154 -5.99 15.93 -3.64
N GLY A 155 -4.91 16.15 -4.38
CA GLY A 155 -4.85 15.73 -5.79
C GLY A 155 -4.92 14.21 -5.93
N PRO A 156 -4.80 13.69 -7.16
CA PRO A 156 -4.77 12.25 -7.40
C PRO A 156 -3.68 11.56 -6.57
N LEU A 157 -4.00 10.41 -6.01
CA LEU A 157 -3.10 9.61 -5.17
C LEU A 157 -2.68 8.33 -5.91
N PHE A 158 -1.41 7.97 -5.79
CA PHE A 158 -0.93 6.66 -6.14
C PHE A 158 -1.31 5.68 -5.01
N THR A 159 -2.14 4.72 -5.36
CA THR A 159 -2.80 3.78 -4.46
C THR A 159 -2.38 2.35 -4.74
N VAL A 160 -2.19 1.59 -3.66
CA VAL A 160 -2.16 0.13 -3.66
C VAL A 160 -3.30 -0.40 -2.79
N GLU A 161 -4.14 -1.25 -3.37
CA GLU A 161 -5.19 -1.98 -2.65
C GLU A 161 -4.88 -3.47 -2.58
N ILE A 162 -4.92 -4.02 -1.38
CA ILE A 162 -4.90 -5.46 -1.11
C ILE A 162 -6.31 -5.86 -0.69
N ASN A 163 -6.94 -6.77 -1.43
CA ASN A 163 -8.29 -7.22 -1.15
C ASN A 163 -8.46 -8.74 -1.17
N ASP A 164 -9.70 -9.25 -1.08
CA ASP A 164 -9.98 -10.70 -1.04
C ASP A 164 -9.47 -11.48 -2.27
N ASN A 165 -9.08 -10.80 -3.36
CA ASN A 165 -8.40 -11.41 -4.51
C ASN A 165 -6.92 -11.70 -4.29
N TRP A 166 -6.33 -11.26 -3.18
CA TRP A 166 -4.94 -11.55 -2.81
C TRP A 166 -4.68 -13.06 -2.76
N ARG A 167 -3.60 -13.46 -3.41
CA ARG A 167 -3.17 -14.86 -3.59
C ARG A 167 -1.86 -15.18 -2.87
N GLY A 168 -1.17 -14.16 -2.34
CA GLY A 168 0.05 -14.31 -1.56
C GLY A 168 -0.21 -14.61 -0.08
N GLU A 169 0.86 -14.73 0.67
CA GLU A 169 0.84 -14.82 2.13
C GLU A 169 1.06 -13.43 2.76
N ALA A 170 0.87 -13.30 4.08
CA ALA A 170 1.16 -12.05 4.80
C ALA A 170 2.62 -11.63 4.60
N ALA A 171 3.57 -12.58 4.61
CA ALA A 171 4.98 -12.33 4.45
C ALA A 171 5.35 -11.67 3.09
N ASP A 172 4.53 -11.87 2.06
CA ASP A 172 4.74 -11.23 0.76
C ASP A 172 4.44 -9.72 0.79
N LEU A 173 3.65 -9.24 1.76
CA LEU A 173 3.40 -7.82 1.96
C LEU A 173 4.64 -7.05 2.41
N ARG A 174 5.75 -7.73 2.69
CA ARG A 174 7.07 -7.09 2.84
C ARG A 174 7.44 -6.21 1.65
N TRP A 175 6.90 -6.45 0.45
CA TRP A 175 7.14 -5.60 -0.72
C TRP A 175 6.64 -4.16 -0.54
N LEU A 176 5.65 -3.93 0.33
CA LEU A 176 5.12 -2.59 0.62
C LEU A 176 6.19 -1.62 1.11
N GLN A 177 7.22 -2.10 1.82
CA GLN A 177 8.31 -1.26 2.35
C GLN A 177 9.12 -0.54 1.26
N PHE A 178 9.08 -1.03 0.01
CA PHE A 178 9.81 -0.45 -1.12
C PHE A 178 8.96 0.54 -1.93
N LEU A 179 7.73 0.82 -1.49
CA LEU A 179 6.83 1.73 -2.18
C LEU A 179 6.99 3.14 -1.62
N HIS A 180 7.90 3.90 -2.23
CA HIS A 180 8.23 5.26 -1.86
C HIS A 180 7.25 6.27 -2.48
N ASP A 181 6.67 6.01 -3.64
CA ASP A 181 5.79 6.97 -4.30
C ASP A 181 4.29 6.77 -4.02
N VAL A 182 3.94 5.69 -3.31
CA VAL A 182 2.54 5.38 -2.96
C VAL A 182 2.10 6.23 -1.78
N GLN A 183 1.00 6.97 -1.96
CA GLN A 183 0.41 7.81 -0.93
C GLN A 183 -0.79 7.16 -0.24
N GLN A 184 -1.40 6.14 -0.86
CA GLN A 184 -2.57 5.47 -0.29
C GLN A 184 -2.39 3.96 -0.26
N VAL A 185 -2.70 3.37 0.90
CA VAL A 185 -2.84 1.92 1.06
C VAL A 185 -4.25 1.58 1.49
N SER A 186 -4.87 0.64 0.80
CA SER A 186 -6.23 0.15 1.05
C SER A 186 -6.17 -1.34 1.37
N PHE A 187 -6.77 -1.75 2.48
CA PHE A 187 -7.00 -3.15 2.81
C PHE A 187 -8.50 -3.44 2.85
N VAL A 188 -8.96 -4.36 2.00
CA VAL A 188 -10.40 -4.62 1.85
C VAL A 188 -10.72 -6.11 1.92
N GLY A 189 -11.51 -6.52 2.91
CA GLY A 189 -12.11 -7.85 2.93
C GLY A 189 -11.66 -8.74 4.08
N ALA A 190 -12.34 -9.87 4.21
CA ALA A 190 -12.36 -10.67 5.43
C ALA A 190 -11.10 -11.52 5.66
N LYS A 191 -10.18 -11.56 4.69
CA LYS A 191 -8.87 -12.20 4.81
C LYS A 191 -7.81 -11.30 5.47
N VAL A 192 -8.05 -10.00 5.53
CA VAL A 192 -7.09 -9.05 6.09
C VAL A 192 -7.09 -9.15 7.62
N GLU A 193 -5.91 -9.37 8.20
CA GLU A 193 -5.65 -9.51 9.64
C GLU A 193 -4.55 -8.53 10.12
N ASP A 194 -4.31 -8.46 11.43
CA ASP A 194 -3.43 -7.46 12.06
C ASP A 194 -1.99 -7.48 11.51
N ASP A 195 -1.47 -8.66 11.16
CA ASP A 195 -0.13 -8.87 10.61
C ASP A 195 0.02 -8.26 9.19
N TRP A 196 -1.06 -8.16 8.41
CA TRP A 196 -1.01 -7.52 7.10
C TRP A 196 -0.81 -6.01 7.24
N VAL A 197 -1.53 -5.39 8.18
CA VAL A 197 -1.44 -3.95 8.46
C VAL A 197 -0.08 -3.60 9.05
N ALA A 198 0.60 -4.52 9.75
CA ALA A 198 1.95 -4.30 10.28
C ALA A 198 2.97 -3.89 9.20
N HIS A 199 2.80 -4.37 7.96
CA HIS A 199 3.71 -4.08 6.85
C HIS A 199 3.70 -2.62 6.36
N ILE A 200 2.70 -1.81 6.73
CA ILE A 200 2.67 -0.41 6.31
C ILE A 200 3.61 0.48 7.14
N ALA A 201 4.09 0.01 8.29
CA ALA A 201 4.89 0.80 9.23
C ALA A 201 6.14 1.42 8.59
N ASP A 202 6.69 0.73 7.59
CA ASP A 202 7.92 1.10 6.88
C ASP A 202 7.66 1.85 5.56
N MET A 203 6.40 2.19 5.26
CA MET A 203 6.05 2.96 4.06
C MET A 203 6.24 4.47 4.31
N PRO A 204 7.18 5.14 3.61
CA PRO A 204 7.63 6.48 4.01
C PRO A 204 6.67 7.62 3.67
N ASN A 205 5.77 7.41 2.70
CA ASN A 205 4.98 8.49 2.09
C ASN A 205 3.45 8.28 2.16
N ILE A 206 2.97 7.36 3.00
CA ILE A 206 1.54 7.15 3.18
C ILE A 206 0.87 8.38 3.79
N GLN A 207 -0.12 8.87 3.07
CA GLN A 207 -1.01 9.97 3.44
C GLN A 207 -2.43 9.49 3.76
N LEU A 208 -2.88 8.39 3.13
CA LEU A 208 -4.20 7.81 3.37
C LEU A 208 -4.10 6.32 3.68
N VAL A 209 -4.70 5.91 4.79
CA VAL A 209 -4.94 4.50 5.09
C VAL A 209 -6.44 4.23 5.09
N LYS A 210 -6.85 3.29 4.25
CA LYS A 210 -8.22 2.77 4.19
C LYS A 210 -8.22 1.31 4.61
N ILE A 211 -9.08 0.95 5.56
CA ILE A 211 -9.30 -0.43 5.96
C ILE A 211 -10.80 -0.68 5.99
N LYS A 212 -11.28 -1.64 5.20
CA LYS A 212 -12.71 -1.93 5.03
C LYS A 212 -12.99 -3.43 5.18
N ARG A 213 -13.97 -3.79 6.03
CA ARG A 213 -14.45 -5.18 6.21
C ARG A 213 -13.33 -6.18 6.54
N ALA A 214 -12.32 -5.74 7.28
CA ALA A 214 -11.16 -6.53 7.68
C ALA A 214 -11.31 -7.08 9.11
N LYS A 215 -10.59 -8.14 9.43
CA LYS A 215 -10.54 -8.74 10.78
C LYS A 215 -9.41 -8.12 11.60
N ILE A 216 -9.46 -6.80 11.75
CA ILE A 216 -8.46 -6.03 12.49
C ILE A 216 -8.94 -5.79 13.92
N THR A 217 -8.05 -5.99 14.89
CA THR A 217 -8.29 -5.64 16.30
C THR A 217 -7.86 -4.21 16.58
N ASP A 218 -8.24 -3.67 17.75
CA ASP A 218 -7.74 -2.37 18.20
C ASP A 218 -6.19 -2.31 18.16
N ALA A 219 -5.52 -3.40 18.56
CA ALA A 219 -4.06 -3.51 18.58
C ALA A 219 -3.45 -3.55 17.16
N GLY A 220 -4.16 -4.09 16.18
CA GLY A 220 -3.73 -4.13 14.78
C GLY A 220 -3.55 -2.75 14.15
N LEU A 221 -4.16 -1.70 14.74
CA LEU A 221 -3.98 -0.31 14.30
C LEU A 221 -2.69 0.33 14.81
N ALA A 222 -1.88 -0.37 15.61
CA ALA A 222 -0.63 0.15 16.16
C ALA A 222 0.35 0.74 15.13
N PRO A 223 0.47 0.25 13.89
CA PRO A 223 1.33 0.84 12.87
C PRO A 223 0.96 2.27 12.47
N LEU A 224 -0.32 2.67 12.57
CA LEU A 224 -0.76 3.98 12.06
C LEU A 224 -0.03 5.16 12.72
N LYS A 225 0.30 5.03 14.02
CA LYS A 225 1.01 6.08 14.75
C LYS A 225 2.46 6.29 14.31
N THR A 226 3.05 5.36 13.56
CA THR A 226 4.44 5.49 13.06
C THR A 226 4.50 6.21 11.72
N LEU A 227 3.36 6.38 11.04
CA LEU A 227 3.30 6.97 9.70
C LEU A 227 3.46 8.49 9.76
N PRO A 228 4.59 9.05 9.30
CA PRO A 228 4.94 10.45 9.53
C PRO A 228 4.18 11.43 8.64
N ARG A 229 3.41 10.95 7.67
CA ARG A 229 2.66 11.76 6.70
C ARG A 229 1.17 11.42 6.64
N LEU A 230 0.67 10.60 7.58
CA LEU A 230 -0.72 10.17 7.60
C LEU A 230 -1.67 11.36 7.86
N GLU A 231 -2.51 11.65 6.88
CA GLU A 231 -3.46 12.77 6.89
C GLU A 231 -4.92 12.28 6.94
N PHE A 232 -5.21 11.13 6.35
CA PHE A 232 -6.56 10.59 6.22
C PHE A 232 -6.61 9.14 6.70
N VAL A 233 -7.53 8.86 7.62
CA VAL A 233 -7.76 7.49 8.11
C VAL A 233 -9.21 7.14 7.86
N ARG A 234 -9.47 6.07 7.11
CA ARG A 234 -10.82 5.57 6.83
C ARG A 234 -10.92 4.13 7.33
N LEU A 235 -11.63 3.93 8.43
CA LEU A 235 -11.87 2.63 9.06
C LEU A 235 -13.35 2.30 8.91
N LEU A 236 -13.66 1.33 8.06
CA LEU A 236 -15.03 1.02 7.64
C LEU A 236 -15.40 -0.43 7.96
N TYR A 237 -16.51 -0.63 8.67
CA TYR A 237 -17.07 -1.95 8.98
C TYR A 237 -16.06 -2.87 9.67
N LEU A 238 -15.42 -2.35 10.73
CA LEU A 238 -14.42 -3.06 11.51
C LEU A 238 -14.91 -3.30 12.94
N GLU A 239 -14.47 -4.39 13.54
CA GLU A 239 -14.84 -4.79 14.90
C GLU A 239 -14.03 -4.05 16.00
N ILE A 240 -13.52 -2.85 15.68
CA ILE A 240 -12.71 -2.01 16.57
C ILE A 240 -13.58 -1.14 17.48
N GLY A 241 -13.15 -0.94 18.73
CA GLY A 241 -13.86 -0.18 19.75
C GLY A 241 -13.01 0.95 20.35
N ASP A 242 -13.38 1.40 21.56
CA ASP A 242 -12.67 2.50 22.25
C ASP A 242 -11.21 2.18 22.60
N GLY A 243 -10.81 0.90 22.56
CA GLY A 243 -9.41 0.50 22.72
C GLY A 243 -8.53 1.02 21.58
N ALA A 244 -9.09 1.25 20.38
CA ALA A 244 -8.35 1.81 19.25
C ALA A 244 -7.85 3.25 19.49
N VAL A 245 -8.42 3.97 20.46
CA VAL A 245 -8.04 5.37 20.76
C VAL A 245 -6.55 5.50 21.07
N VAL A 246 -5.94 4.52 21.75
CA VAL A 246 -4.50 4.55 22.08
C VAL A 246 -3.59 4.51 20.84
N HIS A 247 -4.11 4.02 19.71
CA HIS A 247 -3.38 3.93 18.45
C HIS A 247 -3.71 5.09 17.50
N LEU A 248 -4.93 5.63 17.56
CA LEU A 248 -5.38 6.73 16.71
C LEU A 248 -5.02 8.12 17.26
N ALA A 249 -5.13 8.35 18.57
CA ALA A 249 -4.83 9.65 19.20
C ALA A 249 -3.39 10.17 18.93
N PRO A 250 -2.35 9.32 18.80
CA PRO A 250 -1.02 9.78 18.43
C PRO A 250 -0.85 10.24 16.97
N CYS A 251 -1.83 10.03 16.09
CA CYS A 251 -1.76 10.41 14.67
C CYS A 251 -1.97 11.92 14.46
N GLN A 252 -1.07 12.74 15.01
CA GLN A 252 -1.23 14.20 15.14
C GLN A 252 -1.26 14.98 13.81
N ARG A 253 -0.90 14.33 12.70
CA ARG A 253 -1.00 14.91 11.35
C ARG A 253 -2.32 14.61 10.65
N ALA A 254 -3.13 13.71 11.22
CA ALA A 254 -4.43 13.39 10.66
C ALA A 254 -5.30 14.65 10.65
N THR A 255 -5.90 14.92 9.49
CA THR A 255 -6.86 16.01 9.28
C THR A 255 -8.28 15.48 9.29
N ARG A 256 -8.47 14.20 8.98
CA ARG A 256 -9.77 13.54 8.95
C ARG A 256 -9.69 12.06 9.33
N MET A 257 -10.65 11.62 10.14
CA MET A 257 -10.87 10.22 10.48
C MET A 257 -12.34 9.84 10.27
N ASP A 258 -12.59 8.90 9.35
CA ASP A 258 -13.90 8.30 9.13
C ASP A 258 -13.95 6.95 9.85
N LEU A 259 -14.86 6.80 10.81
CA LEU A 259 -15.04 5.61 11.67
C LEU A 259 -16.44 5.04 11.43
N PHE A 260 -16.68 4.49 10.24
CA PHE A 260 -18.01 4.08 9.81
C PHE A 260 -18.26 2.61 10.07
N GLY A 261 -19.39 2.27 10.70
CA GLY A 261 -19.71 0.87 11.02
C GLY A 261 -18.70 0.21 11.96
N THR A 262 -18.05 0.99 12.82
CA THR A 262 -17.16 0.47 13.88
C THR A 262 -17.90 0.33 15.20
N LYS A 263 -17.30 -0.35 16.18
CA LYS A 263 -17.81 -0.45 17.55
C LYS A 263 -17.34 0.70 18.46
N MET A 264 -16.72 1.74 17.90
CA MET A 264 -16.33 2.94 18.63
C MET A 264 -17.56 3.62 19.23
N THR A 265 -17.50 3.94 20.52
CA THR A 265 -18.59 4.61 21.24
C THR A 265 -18.45 6.13 21.15
N GLY A 266 -19.44 6.86 21.70
CA GLY A 266 -19.34 8.30 21.87
C GLY A 266 -18.19 8.72 22.80
N ASP A 267 -17.83 7.91 23.79
CA ASP A 267 -16.74 8.20 24.72
C ASP A 267 -15.38 8.09 24.02
N GLY A 268 -15.19 7.05 23.20
CA GLY A 268 -14.00 6.91 22.36
C GLY A 268 -13.87 8.04 21.35
N GLU A 269 -14.96 8.43 20.70
CA GLU A 269 -15.00 9.59 19.80
C GLU A 269 -14.62 10.90 20.53
N ALA A 270 -15.15 11.13 21.73
CA ALA A 270 -14.84 12.31 22.52
C ALA A 270 -13.35 12.40 22.86
N LYS A 271 -12.73 11.28 23.26
CA LYS A 271 -11.28 11.22 23.50
C LYS A 271 -10.45 11.53 22.25
N LEU A 272 -10.88 11.07 21.08
CA LEU A 272 -10.21 11.41 19.82
C LEU A 272 -10.32 12.89 19.51
N ARG A 273 -11.49 13.51 19.71
CA ARG A 273 -11.70 14.95 19.51
C ARG A 273 -10.91 15.82 20.49
N GLU A 274 -10.66 15.31 21.70
CA GLU A 274 -9.81 15.98 22.68
C GLU A 274 -8.32 15.89 22.29
N ALA A 275 -7.89 14.75 21.77
CA ALA A 275 -6.49 14.49 21.46
C ALA A 275 -6.02 14.98 20.08
N LEU A 276 -6.93 15.20 19.13
CA LEU A 276 -6.62 15.51 17.73
C LEU A 276 -7.36 16.74 17.24
N ALA A 277 -6.69 17.53 16.39
CA ALA A 277 -7.34 18.59 15.60
C ALA A 277 -8.13 18.05 14.39
N ALA A 278 -8.04 16.74 14.14
CA ALA A 278 -8.71 16.07 13.02
C ALA A 278 -10.23 16.19 13.10
N ARG A 279 -10.88 16.31 11.94
CA ARG A 279 -12.32 16.08 11.84
C ARG A 279 -12.60 14.59 12.05
N ILE A 280 -13.25 14.25 13.17
CA ILE A 280 -13.74 12.90 13.45
C ILE A 280 -15.18 12.78 12.94
N ASP A 281 -15.44 11.82 12.05
CA ASP A 281 -16.77 11.48 11.53
C ASP A 281 -17.06 10.01 11.87
N ARG A 282 -17.92 9.80 12.87
CA ARG A 282 -18.32 8.46 13.32
C ARG A 282 -19.79 8.23 12.95
N ARG A 283 -20.06 7.12 12.26
CA ARG A 283 -21.41 6.73 11.82
C ARG A 283 -21.59 5.23 12.00
N ARG A 284 -22.83 4.77 12.11
CA ARG A 284 -23.13 3.32 12.14
C ARG A 284 -22.96 2.63 10.78
N GLY A 285 -22.70 3.41 9.73
CA GLY A 285 -22.21 2.89 8.45
C GLY A 285 -23.29 2.64 7.41
N ALA A 286 -24.57 2.90 7.66
CA ALA A 286 -25.56 2.90 6.59
C ALA A 286 -25.28 3.99 5.54
N PHE A 287 -25.58 3.68 4.29
CA PHE A 287 -25.45 4.56 3.13
C PHE A 287 -26.64 4.42 2.18
N LEU A 288 -27.24 5.53 1.77
CA LEU A 288 -28.36 5.53 0.84
C LEU A 288 -27.93 5.79 -0.61
N GLY A 289 -27.03 6.76 -0.84
CA GLY A 289 -26.53 7.11 -2.18
C GLY A 289 -27.38 8.12 -2.94
N ILE A 290 -27.76 9.21 -2.28
CA ILE A 290 -28.45 10.34 -2.89
C ILE A 290 -27.72 11.66 -2.59
N GLN A 291 -27.88 12.64 -3.47
CA GLN A 291 -27.51 14.03 -3.23
C GLN A 291 -28.75 14.92 -3.37
N PRO A 292 -28.92 15.92 -2.50
CA PRO A 292 -30.06 16.81 -2.57
C PRO A 292 -29.90 17.83 -3.70
N THR A 293 -31.01 18.27 -4.27
CA THR A 293 -31.12 19.54 -4.98
C THR A 293 -32.12 20.42 -4.25
N GLN A 294 -31.72 21.66 -4.00
CA GLN A 294 -32.58 22.65 -3.36
C GLN A 294 -33.49 23.27 -4.43
N ILE A 295 -34.81 23.19 -4.23
CA ILE A 295 -35.78 23.77 -5.18
C ILE A 295 -36.15 25.19 -4.74
N ASP A 296 -36.33 25.42 -3.43
CA ASP A 296 -36.61 26.74 -2.83
C ASP A 296 -36.11 26.83 -1.36
N ASN A 297 -36.54 27.85 -0.61
CA ASN A 297 -36.13 28.07 0.79
C ASN A 297 -36.70 27.05 1.82
N ALA A 298 -37.58 26.12 1.43
CA ALA A 298 -38.25 25.18 2.34
C ALA A 298 -38.37 23.73 1.81
N ALA A 299 -38.13 23.49 0.52
CA ALA A 299 -38.26 22.19 -0.12
C ALA A 299 -36.97 21.76 -0.82
N TRP A 300 -36.65 20.48 -0.64
CA TRP A 300 -35.53 19.79 -1.27
C TRP A 300 -36.04 18.50 -1.91
N GLU A 301 -35.36 18.06 -2.96
CA GLU A 301 -35.61 16.78 -3.63
C GLU A 301 -34.30 16.01 -3.80
N VAL A 302 -34.41 14.74 -4.12
CA VAL A 302 -33.30 13.97 -4.69
C VAL A 302 -32.91 14.64 -5.99
N GLY A 303 -31.68 15.14 -6.07
CA GLY A 303 -31.12 15.70 -7.31
C GLY A 303 -30.31 14.68 -8.09
N HIS A 304 -29.57 13.85 -7.38
CA HIS A 304 -28.73 12.81 -7.98
C HIS A 304 -28.82 11.51 -7.16
N VAL A 305 -28.80 10.39 -7.87
CA VAL A 305 -28.76 9.04 -7.31
C VAL A 305 -27.44 8.40 -7.75
N THR A 306 -26.62 7.96 -6.80
CA THR A 306 -25.35 7.30 -7.08
C THR A 306 -25.60 5.94 -7.74
N GLU A 307 -24.93 5.65 -8.85
CA GLU A 307 -24.97 4.34 -9.51
C GLU A 307 -24.54 3.21 -8.56
N GLY A 308 -25.22 2.07 -8.61
CA GLY A 308 -24.97 0.90 -7.76
C GLY A 308 -25.44 1.03 -6.30
N SER A 309 -25.95 2.21 -5.90
CA SER A 309 -26.34 2.50 -4.52
C SER A 309 -27.65 1.82 -4.09
N ALA A 310 -27.93 1.90 -2.78
CA ALA A 310 -29.20 1.45 -2.22
C ALA A 310 -30.40 2.21 -2.80
N ALA A 311 -30.25 3.53 -3.01
CA ALA A 311 -31.27 4.37 -3.62
C ALA A 311 -31.59 3.93 -5.06
N GLU A 312 -30.58 3.69 -5.89
CA GLU A 312 -30.79 3.22 -7.26
C GLU A 312 -31.49 1.85 -7.28
N LYS A 313 -31.02 0.90 -6.46
CA LYS A 313 -31.62 -0.44 -6.34
C LYS A 313 -33.08 -0.40 -5.87
N ALA A 314 -33.44 0.59 -5.05
CA ALA A 314 -34.81 0.85 -4.61
C ALA A 314 -35.65 1.66 -5.62
N GLY A 315 -35.06 2.07 -6.75
CA GLY A 315 -35.74 2.81 -7.81
C GLY A 315 -36.03 4.27 -7.45
N LEU A 316 -35.21 4.87 -6.58
CA LEU A 316 -35.21 6.30 -6.36
C LEU A 316 -34.67 7.02 -7.59
N ARG A 317 -35.13 8.24 -7.81
CA ARG A 317 -34.81 9.03 -9.00
C ARG A 317 -34.70 10.50 -8.64
N PRO A 318 -33.98 11.29 -9.46
CA PRO A 318 -34.09 12.75 -9.39
C PRO A 318 -35.56 13.19 -9.43
N GLY A 319 -35.93 14.16 -8.59
CA GLY A 319 -37.31 14.64 -8.39
C GLY A 319 -38.07 13.98 -7.24
N ASP A 320 -37.53 12.93 -6.61
CA ASP A 320 -38.16 12.34 -5.43
C ASP A 320 -38.06 13.25 -4.22
N VAL A 321 -39.18 13.49 -3.51
CA VAL A 321 -39.20 14.22 -2.24
C VAL A 321 -39.51 13.25 -1.10
N PHE A 322 -38.65 13.19 -0.09
CA PHE A 322 -38.90 12.36 1.09
C PHE A 322 -39.99 12.96 1.96
N VAL A 323 -41.02 12.16 2.26
CA VAL A 323 -42.12 12.51 3.18
C VAL A 323 -41.86 11.89 4.55
N THR A 324 -41.63 10.57 4.58
CA THR A 324 -41.30 9.84 5.81
C THR A 324 -40.13 8.88 5.60
N TYR A 325 -39.41 8.65 6.69
CA TYR A 325 -38.37 7.64 6.84
C TYR A 325 -38.71 6.83 8.09
N ASP A 326 -38.97 5.55 7.91
CA ASP A 326 -39.77 4.72 8.80
C ASP A 326 -41.04 5.46 9.22
N THR A 327 -41.22 5.66 10.52
CA THR A 327 -42.36 6.38 11.09
C THR A 327 -42.10 7.88 11.28
N LYS A 328 -40.88 8.37 10.98
CA LYS A 328 -40.48 9.77 11.23
C LYS A 328 -40.72 10.61 9.98
N LYS A 329 -41.26 11.82 10.16
CA LYS A 329 -41.37 12.81 9.06
C LYS A 329 -39.98 13.33 8.72
N VAL A 330 -39.68 13.41 7.43
CA VAL A 330 -38.45 14.02 6.92
C VAL A 330 -38.72 15.49 6.61
N GLY A 331 -37.97 16.40 7.23
CA GLY A 331 -38.12 17.84 7.05
C GLY A 331 -37.12 18.42 6.05
N ASP A 332 -35.86 18.06 6.24
CA ASP A 332 -34.74 18.51 5.42
C ASP A 332 -33.72 17.37 5.18
N PHE A 333 -32.77 17.60 4.26
CA PHE A 333 -31.75 16.60 3.94
C PHE A 333 -30.84 16.25 5.13
N LEU A 334 -30.61 17.20 6.04
CA LEU A 334 -29.78 16.97 7.23
C LEU A 334 -30.47 16.00 8.20
N SER A 335 -31.77 16.17 8.40
CA SER A 335 -32.61 15.29 9.22
C SER A 335 -32.65 13.88 8.66
N LEU A 336 -32.76 13.72 7.34
CA LEU A 336 -32.67 12.41 6.68
C LEU A 336 -31.29 11.78 6.90
N THR A 337 -30.23 12.56 6.73
CA THR A 337 -28.85 12.08 6.93
C THR A 337 -28.63 11.59 8.37
N ALA A 338 -29.16 12.31 9.36
CA ALA A 338 -29.10 11.92 10.76
C ALA A 338 -29.87 10.61 11.02
N MET A 339 -31.07 10.47 10.46
CA MET A 339 -31.86 9.24 10.58
C MET A 339 -31.13 8.04 9.96
N ILE A 340 -30.57 8.18 8.75
CA ILE A 340 -29.79 7.10 8.11
C ILE A 340 -28.60 6.71 8.98
N ALA A 341 -27.90 7.69 9.57
CA ALA A 341 -26.73 7.44 10.42
C ALA A 341 -27.04 6.68 11.72
N GLU A 342 -28.31 6.56 12.12
CA GLU A 342 -28.76 5.74 13.26
C GLU A 342 -28.76 4.23 12.96
N HIS A 343 -28.54 3.82 11.71
CA HIS A 343 -28.63 2.43 11.28
C HIS A 343 -27.30 1.85 10.80
N ASP A 344 -27.19 0.53 10.95
CA ASP A 344 -26.11 -0.25 10.38
C ASP A 344 -26.37 -0.50 8.88
N ALA A 345 -25.31 -0.76 8.11
CA ALA A 345 -25.47 -1.17 6.73
C ALA A 345 -26.28 -2.48 6.63
N GLY A 346 -27.05 -2.63 5.56
CA GLY A 346 -27.96 -3.76 5.37
C GLY A 346 -29.28 -3.65 6.13
N HIS A 347 -29.45 -2.66 7.01
CA HIS A 347 -30.73 -2.38 7.65
C HIS A 347 -31.78 -1.99 6.61
N ILE A 348 -33.02 -2.43 6.82
CA ILE A 348 -34.13 -2.18 5.91
C ILE A 348 -35.04 -1.14 6.51
N VAL A 349 -35.31 -0.08 5.76
CA VAL A 349 -36.19 1.03 6.16
C VAL A 349 -37.34 1.17 5.20
N ASP A 350 -38.48 1.60 5.73
CA ASP A 350 -39.66 1.93 4.93
C ASP A 350 -39.67 3.44 4.70
N VAL A 351 -39.79 3.87 3.46
CA VAL A 351 -39.81 5.30 3.11
C VAL A 351 -41.02 5.63 2.27
N THR A 352 -41.57 6.82 2.51
CA THR A 352 -42.65 7.38 1.72
C THR A 352 -42.11 8.59 0.97
N LEU A 353 -42.28 8.58 -0.34
CA LEU A 353 -41.82 9.60 -1.26
C LEU A 353 -43.02 10.28 -1.93
N LEU A 354 -42.84 11.52 -2.31
CA LEU A 354 -43.72 12.21 -3.25
C LEU A 354 -42.98 12.30 -4.60
N ARG A 355 -43.61 11.79 -5.66
CA ARG A 355 -43.10 11.86 -7.03
C ARG A 355 -44.24 12.30 -7.95
N ASP A 356 -44.06 13.41 -8.64
CA ASP A 356 -45.06 13.95 -9.58
C ASP A 356 -46.47 14.12 -8.97
N GLY A 357 -46.55 14.38 -7.66
CA GLY A 357 -47.80 14.52 -6.91
C GLY A 357 -48.40 13.20 -6.37
N GLU A 358 -47.79 12.06 -6.67
CA GLU A 358 -48.22 10.74 -6.18
C GLU A 358 -47.37 10.27 -5.00
N ILE A 359 -48.01 9.57 -4.06
CA ILE A 359 -47.34 8.95 -2.92
C ILE A 359 -46.77 7.60 -3.35
N ILE A 360 -45.47 7.42 -3.12
CA ILE A 360 -44.74 6.21 -3.44
C ILE A 360 -44.13 5.65 -2.16
N GLU A 361 -44.49 4.41 -1.82
CA GLU A 361 -43.84 3.68 -0.73
C GLU A 361 -42.70 2.81 -1.28
N ARG A 362 -41.58 2.80 -0.57
CA ARG A 362 -40.40 1.99 -0.88
C ARG A 362 -39.84 1.36 0.37
N ARG A 363 -39.44 0.10 0.24
CA ARG A 363 -38.66 -0.59 1.25
C ARG A 363 -37.22 -0.67 0.77
N ILE A 364 -36.31 -0.02 1.48
CA ILE A 364 -34.93 0.19 1.04
C ILE A 364 -34.00 -0.54 1.98
N GLN A 365 -33.19 -1.45 1.44
CA GLN A 365 -32.04 -1.98 2.15
C GLN A 365 -30.87 -1.01 2.02
N LEU A 366 -30.45 -0.41 3.13
CA LEU A 366 -29.35 0.55 3.16
C LEU A 366 -28.01 -0.13 2.79
N GLY A 367 -27.20 0.57 2.03
CA GLY A 367 -25.90 0.11 1.54
C GLY A 367 -24.76 0.43 2.50
N GLU A 368 -23.55 0.19 2.00
CA GLU A 368 -22.29 0.50 2.64
C GLU A 368 -21.60 1.69 1.95
N TRP A 369 -20.75 2.40 2.68
CA TRP A 369 -19.83 3.41 2.18
C TRP A 369 -18.66 2.75 1.48
N ASP A 370 -18.25 3.33 0.35
CA ASP A 370 -17.08 2.88 -0.40
C ASP A 370 -15.74 3.36 0.14
#